data_AF-A1YFS0-F1
#
_entry.id   AF-A1YFS0-F1
#
_cell.length_a   1.000
_cell.length_b   1.000
_cell.length_c   1.000
_cell.angle_alpha   90.00
_cell.angle_beta   90.00
_cell.angle_gamma   90.00
#
_symmetry.space_group_name_H-M   'P 1'
#
loop_
_entity.id
_entity.type
_entity.pdbx_description
1 polymer ?
#
loop_
_entity_poly.entity_id
_entity_poly.type
_entity_poly.pdbx_seq_one_letter_code
_entity_poly.pdbx_strand_id
1 'polypeptide(L)' 'FTGQVCQIDIDDCSSTPCLNGAKCIDHPNGYECQCAT' A
#
# COMPACT_ATOMS: atom_id res chain seq x y z
N PHE A 1 -7.59 -1.24 -7.28
CA PHE A 1 -7.47 -1.59 -8.71
C PHE A 1 -7.99 -0.52 -9.67
N THR A 2 -7.34 -0.39 -10.83
CA THR A 2 -7.71 0.45 -11.98
C THR A 2 -7.43 -0.27 -13.32
N GLY A 3 -7.76 0.38 -14.44
CA GLY A 3 -7.66 -0.18 -15.79
C GLY A 3 -8.95 -0.84 -16.29
N GLN A 4 -9.03 -1.09 -17.61
CA GLN A 4 -10.25 -1.60 -18.26
C GLN A 4 -10.72 -2.95 -17.73
N VAL A 5 -9.79 -3.79 -17.24
CA VAL A 5 -10.09 -5.11 -16.67
C VAL A 5 -9.55 -5.22 -15.25
N CYS A 6 -9.41 -4.10 -14.54
CA CYS A 6 -8.96 -4.03 -13.14
C CYS A 6 -7.59 -4.68 -12.88
N GLN A 7 -6.72 -4.75 -13.90
CA GLN A 7 -5.43 -5.43 -13.83
C GLN A 7 -4.33 -4.61 -13.16
N ILE A 8 -4.57 -3.31 -12.96
CA ILE A 8 -3.58 -2.41 -12.39
C ILE A 8 -3.90 -2.29 -10.90
N ASP A 9 -2.99 -2.76 -10.07
CA ASP A 9 -3.11 -2.56 -8.62
C ASP A 9 -2.95 -1.08 -8.26
N ILE A 10 -3.60 -0.64 -7.19
CA ILE A 10 -3.45 0.74 -6.71
C ILE A 10 -2.33 0.72 -5.67
N ASP A 11 -1.34 1.60 -5.84
CA ASP A 11 -0.32 1.83 -4.81
C ASP A 11 -0.95 2.51 -3.59
N ASP A 12 -1.33 1.71 -2.60
CA ASP A 12 -1.96 2.14 -1.36
C ASP A 12 -0.97 2.85 -0.43
N CYS A 13 0.34 2.68 -0.67
CA CYS A 13 1.41 3.35 0.07
C CYS A 13 1.66 4.78 -0.40
N SER A 14 1.17 5.18 -1.57
CA SER A 14 1.37 6.52 -2.16
C SER A 14 0.89 7.68 -1.26
N SER A 15 -0.10 7.43 -0.40
CA SER A 15 -0.64 8.40 0.56
C SER A 15 0.15 8.50 1.87
N THR A 16 1.23 7.74 2.01
CA THR A 16 2.03 7.63 3.25
C THR A 16 1.19 7.30 4.50
N PRO A 17 0.42 6.19 4.50
CA PRO A 17 -0.53 5.91 5.58
C PRO A 17 0.12 5.41 6.88
N CYS A 18 1.34 4.87 6.80
CA CYS A 18 2.04 4.31 7.96
C CYS A 18 2.68 5.39 8.83
N LEU A 19 2.45 5.30 10.14
CA LEU A 19 2.94 6.26 11.12
C LEU A 19 4.21 5.76 11.82
N ASN A 20 4.84 6.64 12.61
CA ASN A 20 5.96 6.32 13.50
C ASN A 20 7.17 5.69 12.80
N GLY A 21 7.41 6.05 11.54
CA GLY A 21 8.51 5.49 10.74
C GLY A 21 8.32 4.03 10.33
N ALA A 22 7.11 3.49 10.44
CA ALA A 22 6.80 2.15 9.94
C ALA A 22 6.95 2.09 8.41
N LYS A 23 7.43 0.96 7.92
CA LYS A 23 7.56 0.69 6.48
C LYS A 23 6.20 0.28 5.93
N CYS A 24 5.72 0.98 4.90
CA CYS A 24 4.53 0.58 4.16
C CYS A 24 4.88 -0.51 3.14
N ILE A 25 4.06 -1.55 3.09
CA ILE A 25 4.13 -2.65 2.12
C ILE A 25 2.81 -2.68 1.35
N ASP A 26 2.89 -2.44 0.05
CA ASP A 26 1.74 -2.45 -0.86
C ASP A 26 1.32 -3.89 -1.21
N HIS A 27 0.02 -4.13 -1.31
CA HIS A 27 -0.57 -5.42 -1.64
C HIS A 27 -1.78 -5.27 -2.57
N PRO A 28 -2.12 -6.33 -3.34
CA PRO A 28 -3.31 -6.35 -4.20
C PRO A 28 -4.65 -6.05 -3.53
N ASN A 29 -4.75 -6.00 -2.20
CA ASN A 29 -6.00 -5.71 -1.50
C ASN A 29 -5.78 -4.76 -0.31
N GLY A 30 -4.81 -3.85 -0.41
CA GLY A 30 -4.51 -2.89 0.65
C GLY A 30 -3.02 -2.74 0.91
N TYR A 31 -2.69 -2.31 2.12
CA TYR A 31 -1.30 -2.18 2.57
C TYR A 31 -1.10 -2.77 3.96
N GLU A 32 0.14 -3.12 4.28
CA GLU A 32 0.59 -3.50 5.62
C GLU A 32 1.61 -2.47 6.12
N CYS A 33 1.48 -2.07 7.39
CA CYS A 33 2.51 -1.27 8.07
C CYS A 33 3.41 -2.18 8.91
N GLN A 34 4.63 -2.40 8.45
CA GLN A 34 5.65 -3.09 9.22
C GLN A 34 6.32 -2.10 10.17
N CYS A 35 6.04 -2.25 11.47
CA CYS A 35 6.64 -1.41 12.52
C CYS A 35 8.18 -1.50 12.50
N ALA A 36 8.83 -0.36 12.75
CA ALA A 36 10.27 -0.34 13.01
C ALA A 36 10.57 -1.09 14.32
N THR A 37 11.65 -1.88 14.31
CA THR A 37 12.16 -2.61 15.49
C THR A 37 12.92 -1.69 16.44
#